data_AF-A0A2A6ZWA5-F1
#
_entry.id   AF-A0A2A6ZWA5-F1
#
_cell.length_a   1.000
_cell.length_b   1.000
_cell.length_c   1.000
_cell.angle_alpha   90.00
_cell.angle_beta   90.00
_cell.angle_gamma   90.00
#
_symmetry.space_group_name_H-M   'P 1'
#
loop_
_entity.id
_entity.type
_entity.pdbx_description
1 polymer ?
#
loop_
_entity_poly.entity_id
_entity_poly.type
_entity_poly.pdbx_seq_one_letter_code
_entity_poly.pdbx_strand_id
1 'polypeptide(L)'
;MNAVEMKRNCIDCGREFTISPYQQMYYANRGWELPRRCRACSEKKRQERQKKEAEGATGQFEKELSDSPYAIKEVSNIEVKSPVTTLYVIGNGFDLAHGVPSSYSKFRDWLGKHSNLRKTLETYIKNDALWWNLEEALADLDLDTPSMAIPEMLDAFDAYDPDAQMADYYAAIDMAMLPVDTITNELPKKFRRWIESLKVDSSVKPLSGLVKPGAKYLDFNYTEFAETLYGAKGVCYIHGSRKNRKAKLILGHSYKKYVSDVSVKMPRFKDGFKRGMVNAAFDDAMVHAGWYDQATTKNSRQIIKEHEGFFDGLSDIDTVIVIGHSLSEVDMEYFEKICSEIHSDAKWIFSCHDSAGLKAINAFVKTMAIGADRVTLFRL
;
A
#
# COMPACT_ATOMS: atom_id res chain seq x y z
N MET A 1 28.00 -20.71 31.25
CA MET A 1 27.66 -19.87 32.43
C MET A 1 26.15 -19.88 32.57
N ASN A 2 25.63 -20.20 33.75
CA ASN A 2 24.18 -20.22 33.99
C ASN A 2 23.60 -18.84 33.64
N ALA A 3 22.71 -18.80 32.66
CA ALA A 3 22.11 -17.56 32.19
C ALA A 3 21.02 -17.14 33.19
N VAL A 4 21.40 -16.37 34.21
CA VAL A 4 20.52 -15.98 35.31
C VAL A 4 19.51 -14.94 34.84
N GLU A 5 18.23 -15.14 35.15
CA GLU A 5 17.20 -14.13 34.95
C GLU A 5 17.49 -12.91 35.81
N MET A 6 17.42 -11.71 35.21
CA MET A 6 17.62 -10.46 35.95
C MET A 6 16.29 -10.00 36.52
N LYS A 7 16.17 -9.90 37.84
CA LYS A 7 15.03 -9.32 38.53
C LYS A 7 15.19 -7.81 38.68
N ARG A 8 14.13 -7.05 38.40
CA ARG A 8 14.05 -5.60 38.60
C ARG A 8 12.69 -5.19 39.13
N ASN A 9 12.65 -4.10 39.89
CA ASN A 9 11.39 -3.49 40.32
C ASN A 9 10.94 -2.43 39.31
N CYS A 10 9.67 -2.47 38.92
CA CYS A 10 9.09 -1.49 38.02
C CYS A 10 9.08 -0.10 38.66
N ILE A 11 9.62 0.91 37.98
CA ILE A 11 9.64 2.29 38.51
C ILE A 11 8.25 2.94 38.70
N ASP A 12 7.21 2.42 38.03
CA ASP A 12 5.86 3.00 38.12
C ASP A 12 4.97 2.27 39.15
N CYS A 13 5.02 0.93 39.24
CA CYS A 13 4.13 0.15 40.13
C CYS A 13 4.87 -0.62 41.24
N GLY A 14 6.19 -0.55 41.31
CA GLY A 14 7.01 -1.26 42.31
C GLY A 14 7.09 -2.78 42.13
N ARG A 15 6.26 -3.39 41.27
CA ARG A 15 6.23 -4.85 41.05
C ARG A 15 7.56 -5.37 40.49
N GLU A 16 8.07 -6.45 41.07
CA GLU A 16 9.23 -7.19 40.55
C GLU A 16 8.85 -7.85 39.21
N PHE A 17 9.72 -7.73 38.21
CA PHE A 17 9.62 -8.42 36.93
C PHE A 17 10.98 -8.97 36.53
N THR A 18 10.97 -10.07 35.78
CA THR A 18 12.18 -10.73 35.29
C THR A 18 12.49 -10.33 33.85
N ILE A 19 13.78 -10.22 33.55
CA ILE A 19 14.32 -10.02 32.21
C ILE A 19 15.10 -11.27 31.86
N SER A 20 14.58 -12.03 30.89
CA SER A 20 15.22 -13.26 30.43
C SER A 20 16.60 -12.97 29.82
N PRO A 21 17.53 -13.93 29.84
CA PRO A 21 18.84 -13.78 29.19
C PRO A 21 18.73 -13.40 27.70
N TYR A 22 17.74 -13.95 27.00
CA TYR A 22 17.44 -13.58 25.61
C TYR A 22 17.08 -12.09 25.48
N GLN A 23 16.24 -11.56 26.36
CA GLN A 23 15.92 -10.13 26.38
C GLN A 23 17.16 -9.29 26.72
N GLN A 24 17.99 -9.74 27.66
CA GLN A 24 19.24 -9.03 27.99
C GLN A 24 20.14 -8.90 26.74
N MET A 25 20.34 -10.00 26.00
CA MET A 25 21.09 -9.99 24.73
C MET A 25 20.42 -9.12 23.65
N TYR A 26 19.08 -9.20 23.51
CA TYR A 26 18.32 -8.41 22.54
C TYR A 26 18.52 -6.90 22.71
N TYR A 27 18.57 -6.43 23.96
CA TYR A 27 18.80 -5.02 24.29
C TYR A 27 20.29 -4.65 24.14
N ALA A 28 21.21 -5.51 24.61
CA ALA A 28 22.66 -5.28 24.50
C ALA A 28 23.11 -5.16 23.04
N ASN A 29 22.66 -6.06 22.15
CA ASN A 29 23.01 -6.03 20.72
C ASN A 29 22.52 -4.77 19.99
N ARG A 30 21.56 -4.03 20.56
CA ARG A 30 21.06 -2.77 20.01
C ARG A 30 21.60 -1.52 20.72
N GLY A 31 22.50 -1.70 21.71
CA GLY A 31 22.97 -0.60 22.56
C GLY A 31 21.84 0.05 23.37
N TRP A 32 20.76 -0.68 23.65
CA TRP A 32 19.60 -0.16 24.36
C TRP A 32 19.68 -0.44 25.86
N GLU A 33 19.18 0.51 26.65
CA GLU A 33 19.04 0.30 28.08
C GLU A 33 18.00 -0.78 28.41
N LEU A 34 18.31 -1.62 29.41
CA LEU A 34 17.37 -2.60 29.91
C LEU A 34 16.08 -1.93 30.45
N PRO A 35 14.90 -2.57 30.26
CA PRO A 35 13.64 -2.02 30.73
C PRO A 35 13.67 -1.59 32.20
N ARG A 36 13.12 -0.40 32.46
CA ARG A 36 12.90 0.14 33.82
C ARG A 36 11.47 -0.09 34.33
N ARG A 37 10.56 -0.50 33.44
CA ARG A 37 9.13 -0.71 33.70
C ARG A 37 8.75 -2.15 33.39
N CYS A 38 7.86 -2.74 34.17
CA CYS A 38 7.23 -4.00 33.81
C CYS A 38 6.40 -3.82 32.51
N ARG A 39 6.05 -4.94 31.87
CA ARG A 39 5.31 -4.93 30.60
C ARG A 39 3.98 -4.17 30.69
N ALA A 40 3.20 -4.39 31.75
CA ALA A 40 1.90 -3.73 31.94
C ALA A 40 2.04 -2.19 32.04
N CYS A 41 3.00 -1.69 32.83
CA CYS A 41 3.24 -0.24 32.94
C CYS A 41 3.81 0.36 31.65
N SER A 42 4.69 -0.36 30.96
CA SER A 42 5.20 0.06 29.64
C SER A 42 4.09 0.17 28.60
N GLU A 43 3.20 -0.83 28.55
CA GLU A 43 2.04 -0.84 27.65
C GLU A 43 1.06 0.30 28.00
N LYS A 44 0.74 0.50 29.28
CA LYS A 44 -0.12 1.61 29.73
C LYS A 44 0.45 2.98 29.34
N LYS A 45 1.75 3.22 29.62
CA LYS A 45 2.39 4.50 29.29
C LYS A 45 2.49 4.72 27.77
N ARG A 46 2.69 3.65 27.00
CA ARG A 46 2.65 3.71 25.53
C ARG A 46 1.24 4.10 25.04
N GLN A 47 0.19 3.50 25.60
CA GLN A 47 -1.20 3.84 25.27
C GLN A 47 -1.53 5.30 25.62
N GLU A 48 -1.13 5.77 26.80
CA GLU A 48 -1.32 7.17 27.22
C GLU A 48 -0.61 8.15 26.28
N ARG A 49 0.63 7.85 25.88
CA ARG A 49 1.38 8.66 24.92
C ARG A 49 0.69 8.68 23.54
N GLN A 50 0.29 7.52 23.03
CA GLN A 50 -0.42 7.39 21.76
C GLN A 50 -1.74 8.15 21.78
N LYS A 51 -2.48 8.12 22.89
CA LYS A 51 -3.72 8.88 23.06
C LYS A 51 -3.47 10.39 22.99
N LYS A 52 -2.46 10.90 23.70
CA LYS A 52 -2.08 12.33 23.64
C LYS A 52 -1.62 12.77 22.25
N GLU A 53 -0.82 11.94 21.57
CA GLU A 53 -0.37 12.20 20.20
C GLU A 53 -1.56 12.23 19.23
N ALA A 54 -2.52 11.30 19.37
CA ALA A 54 -3.74 11.27 18.57
C ALA A 54 -4.67 12.47 18.84
N GLU A 55 -4.84 12.87 20.11
CA GLU A 55 -5.58 14.07 20.49
C GLU A 55 -4.94 15.34 19.90
N GLY A 56 -3.61 15.46 19.99
CA GLY A 56 -2.86 16.56 19.38
C GLY A 56 -2.98 16.60 17.86
N ALA A 57 -2.86 15.45 17.18
CA ALA A 57 -3.04 15.34 15.75
C ALA A 57 -4.47 15.69 15.30
N THR A 58 -5.48 15.27 16.08
CA THR A 58 -6.89 15.61 15.81
C THR A 58 -7.10 17.11 15.93
N GLY A 59 -6.62 17.74 17.01
CA GLY A 59 -6.75 19.19 17.19
C GLY A 59 -6.02 20.00 16.11
N GLN A 60 -4.85 19.53 15.66
CA GLN A 60 -4.15 20.11 14.52
C GLN A 60 -4.97 19.98 13.24
N PHE A 61 -5.53 18.81 12.98
CA PHE A 61 -6.36 18.56 11.79
C PHE A 61 -7.61 19.44 11.78
N GLU A 62 -8.35 19.58 12.90
CA GLU A 62 -9.51 20.48 12.95
C GLU A 62 -9.15 21.92 12.60
N LYS A 63 -7.98 22.38 13.08
CA LYS A 63 -7.49 23.71 12.76
C LYS A 63 -7.15 23.85 11.29
N GLU A 64 -6.37 22.92 10.73
CA GLU A 64 -6.02 22.92 9.30
C GLU A 64 -7.26 22.83 8.40
N LEU A 65 -8.28 22.05 8.82
CA LEU A 65 -9.54 21.94 8.12
C LEU A 65 -10.32 23.26 8.21
N SER A 66 -10.46 23.86 9.40
CA SER A 66 -11.11 25.17 9.57
C SER A 66 -10.42 26.30 8.80
N ASP A 67 -9.10 26.24 8.65
CA ASP A 67 -8.29 27.21 7.90
C ASP A 67 -8.30 26.92 6.37
N SER A 68 -8.94 25.83 5.94
CA SER A 68 -9.05 25.45 4.53
C SER A 68 -9.86 26.49 3.73
N PRO A 69 -9.47 26.80 2.47
CA PRO A 69 -10.22 27.71 1.62
C PRO A 69 -11.53 27.10 1.07
N TYR A 70 -11.81 25.83 1.35
CA TYR A 70 -12.93 25.10 0.76
C TYR A 70 -14.16 25.12 1.67
N ALA A 71 -15.35 25.00 1.07
CA ALA A 71 -16.57 24.82 1.84
C ALA A 71 -16.55 23.47 2.56
N ILE A 72 -16.86 23.44 3.86
CA ILE A 72 -16.93 22.20 4.64
C ILE A 72 -18.38 21.91 4.96
N LYS A 73 -18.83 20.68 4.70
CA LYS A 73 -20.20 20.23 4.97
C LYS A 73 -20.20 18.89 5.69
N GLU A 74 -21.20 18.70 6.54
CA GLU A 74 -21.54 17.36 7.02
C GLU A 74 -22.11 16.53 5.86
N VAL A 75 -21.90 15.21 5.91
CA VAL A 75 -22.38 14.26 4.88
C VAL A 75 -23.88 14.42 4.61
N SER A 76 -24.68 14.63 5.66
CA SER A 76 -26.13 14.85 5.56
C SER A 76 -26.54 16.12 4.83
N ASN A 77 -25.63 17.11 4.76
CA ASN A 77 -25.87 18.42 4.15
C ASN A 77 -25.30 18.53 2.73
N ILE A 78 -24.72 17.45 2.21
CA ILE A 78 -24.31 17.38 0.81
C ILE A 78 -25.51 16.95 -0.03
N GLU A 79 -25.92 17.82 -0.94
CA GLU A 79 -27.03 17.58 -1.86
C GLU A 79 -26.51 17.07 -3.20
N VAL A 80 -26.91 15.85 -3.58
CA VAL A 80 -26.67 15.30 -4.92
C VAL A 80 -27.87 15.66 -5.80
N LYS A 81 -27.73 16.74 -6.57
CA LYS A 81 -28.83 17.30 -7.37
C LYS A 81 -29.31 16.37 -8.48
N SER A 82 -28.38 15.69 -9.13
CA SER A 82 -28.64 14.83 -10.28
C SER A 82 -27.67 13.66 -10.28
N PRO A 83 -28.09 12.46 -9.87
CA PRO A 83 -27.24 11.28 -9.93
C PRO A 83 -26.69 11.03 -11.33
N VAL A 84 -27.47 11.27 -12.39
CA VAL A 84 -27.07 10.99 -13.78
C VAL A 84 -25.88 11.82 -14.28
N THR A 85 -25.66 13.01 -13.72
CA THR A 85 -24.51 13.89 -14.03
C THR A 85 -23.44 13.84 -12.92
N THR A 86 -23.52 12.85 -12.03
CA THR A 86 -22.58 12.65 -10.92
C THR A 86 -21.66 11.45 -11.18
N LEU A 87 -20.37 11.65 -10.92
CA LEU A 87 -19.35 10.59 -10.87
C LEU A 87 -18.91 10.39 -9.41
N TYR A 88 -19.06 9.17 -8.89
CA TYR A 88 -18.39 8.75 -7.67
C TYR A 88 -17.04 8.13 -7.99
N VAL A 89 -15.99 8.63 -7.33
CA VAL A 89 -14.67 8.01 -7.31
C VAL A 89 -14.46 7.39 -5.93
N ILE A 90 -14.46 6.06 -5.86
CA ILE A 90 -14.42 5.31 -4.60
C ILE A 90 -13.01 4.76 -4.40
N GLY A 91 -12.44 4.99 -3.22
CA GLY A 91 -11.20 4.35 -2.76
C GLY A 91 -11.36 3.72 -1.37
N ASN A 92 -10.28 3.13 -0.85
CA ASN A 92 -10.32 2.20 0.29
C ASN A 92 -10.89 2.79 1.59
N GLY A 93 -10.84 4.11 1.76
CA GLY A 93 -11.51 4.80 2.85
C GLY A 93 -13.04 4.60 2.85
N PHE A 94 -13.65 4.31 1.70
CA PHE A 94 -15.06 3.92 1.61
C PHE A 94 -15.27 2.61 2.38
N ASP A 95 -14.53 1.55 2.07
CA ASP A 95 -14.64 0.26 2.77
C ASP A 95 -14.39 0.41 4.27
N LEU A 96 -13.36 1.19 4.64
CA LEU A 96 -13.02 1.48 6.03
C LEU A 96 -14.15 2.22 6.77
N ALA A 97 -14.82 3.18 6.12
CA ALA A 97 -15.96 3.90 6.69
C ALA A 97 -17.17 2.98 6.94
N HIS A 98 -17.24 1.83 6.26
CA HIS A 98 -18.23 0.77 6.50
C HIS A 98 -17.75 -0.31 7.48
N GLY A 99 -16.63 -0.06 8.18
CA GLY A 99 -16.08 -0.98 9.19
C GLY A 99 -15.37 -2.19 8.60
N VAL A 100 -15.11 -2.23 7.29
CA VAL A 100 -14.38 -3.32 6.66
C VAL A 100 -12.90 -3.19 7.02
N PRO A 101 -12.22 -4.25 7.49
CA PRO A 101 -10.80 -4.21 7.82
C PRO A 101 -9.93 -4.32 6.54
N SER A 102 -10.09 -3.39 5.61
CA SER A 102 -9.48 -3.39 4.27
C SER A 102 -8.16 -2.59 4.17
N SER A 103 -7.58 -2.13 5.28
CA SER A 103 -6.29 -1.45 5.24
C SER A 103 -5.12 -2.45 5.01
N TYR A 104 -4.02 -1.98 4.42
CA TYR A 104 -2.83 -2.81 4.20
C TYR A 104 -2.20 -3.34 5.50
N SER A 105 -2.37 -2.63 6.63
CA SER A 105 -1.99 -3.14 7.95
C SER A 105 -2.83 -4.34 8.38
N LYS A 106 -4.11 -4.42 7.97
CA LYS A 106 -4.95 -5.60 8.19
C LYS A 106 -4.58 -6.74 7.25
N PHE A 107 -4.13 -6.46 6.03
CA PHE A 107 -3.55 -7.48 5.16
C PHE A 107 -2.30 -8.12 5.79
N ARG A 108 -1.37 -7.30 6.32
CA ARG A 108 -0.20 -7.78 7.07
C ARG A 108 -0.58 -8.71 8.23
N ASP A 109 -1.59 -8.31 8.99
CA ASP A 109 -2.03 -9.07 10.15
C ASP A 109 -2.70 -10.38 9.71
N TRP A 110 -3.47 -10.36 8.63
CA TRP A 110 -4.08 -11.54 8.00
C TRP A 110 -3.04 -12.54 7.47
N LEU A 111 -1.93 -12.05 6.88
CA LEU A 111 -0.81 -12.92 6.50
C LEU A 111 -0.23 -13.66 7.71
N GLY A 112 -0.23 -13.02 8.88
CA GLY A 112 0.30 -13.58 10.12
C GLY A 112 1.83 -13.49 10.22
N LYS A 113 2.35 -13.47 11.47
CA LYS A 113 3.77 -13.22 11.78
C LYS A 113 4.74 -14.30 11.25
N HIS A 114 4.22 -15.49 10.96
CA HIS A 114 5.02 -16.62 10.48
C HIS A 114 4.96 -16.80 8.96
N SER A 115 4.19 -15.96 8.24
CA SER A 115 4.11 -16.00 6.78
C SER A 115 5.46 -15.71 6.14
N ASN A 116 5.87 -16.58 5.22
CA ASN A 116 7.08 -16.38 4.41
C ASN A 116 6.97 -15.08 3.62
N LEU A 117 5.90 -14.91 2.83
CA LEU A 117 5.64 -13.69 2.06
C LEU A 117 5.73 -12.42 2.92
N ARG A 118 5.15 -12.42 4.13
CA ARG A 118 5.22 -11.25 5.00
C ARG A 118 6.66 -10.92 5.38
N LYS A 119 7.44 -11.93 5.80
CA LYS A 119 8.85 -11.75 6.17
C LYS A 119 9.67 -11.27 4.99
N THR A 120 9.42 -11.81 3.80
CA THR A 120 10.07 -11.40 2.57
C THR A 120 9.75 -9.94 2.25
N LEU A 121 8.49 -9.53 2.26
CA LEU A 121 8.09 -8.13 2.06
C LEU A 121 8.76 -7.19 3.08
N GLU A 122 8.71 -7.53 4.37
CA GLU A 122 9.29 -6.71 5.46
C GLU A 122 10.83 -6.67 5.41
N THR A 123 11.48 -7.60 4.71
CA THR A 123 12.95 -7.67 4.59
C THR A 123 13.46 -6.95 3.34
N TYR A 124 12.76 -7.14 2.21
CA TYR A 124 13.26 -6.75 0.88
C TYR A 124 12.56 -5.51 0.32
N ILE A 125 11.44 -5.04 0.87
CA ILE A 125 10.87 -3.73 0.48
C ILE A 125 11.42 -2.64 1.41
N LYS A 126 12.26 -1.74 0.89
CA LYS A 126 12.97 -0.69 1.65
C LYS A 126 12.16 0.60 1.76
N ASN A 127 10.91 0.46 2.14
CA ASN A 127 10.01 1.58 2.35
C ASN A 127 9.25 1.40 3.66
N ASP A 128 9.46 2.33 4.60
CA ASP A 128 8.84 2.30 5.93
C ASP A 128 7.31 2.39 5.88
N ALA A 129 6.75 2.86 4.77
CA ALA A 129 5.33 2.94 4.53
C ALA A 129 4.73 1.64 3.95
N LEU A 130 5.46 0.53 3.83
CA LEU A 130 4.99 -0.74 3.24
C LEU A 130 3.55 -1.13 3.62
N TRP A 131 3.20 -1.05 4.91
CA TRP A 131 1.89 -1.47 5.40
C TRP A 131 0.87 -0.33 5.54
N TRP A 132 1.27 0.88 5.15
CA TRP A 132 0.42 2.06 5.05
C TRP A 132 0.09 2.38 3.58
N ASN A 133 1.04 2.20 2.68
CA ASN A 133 0.98 2.48 1.25
C ASN A 133 1.73 1.36 0.47
N LEU A 134 1.11 0.18 0.44
CA LEU A 134 1.70 -1.02 -0.16
C LEU A 134 2.00 -0.83 -1.65
N GLU A 135 1.09 -0.21 -2.39
CA GLU A 135 1.23 -0.03 -3.84
C GLU A 135 2.46 0.78 -4.20
N GLU A 136 2.68 1.92 -3.54
CA GLU A 136 3.88 2.74 -3.76
C GLU A 136 5.16 2.07 -3.25
N ALA A 137 5.10 1.44 -2.08
CA ALA A 137 6.25 0.78 -1.47
C ALA A 137 6.84 -0.35 -2.31
N LEU A 138 6.02 -1.05 -3.11
CA LEU A 138 6.50 -2.11 -4.01
C LEU A 138 7.54 -1.60 -5.03
N ALA A 139 7.61 -0.29 -5.28
CA ALA A 139 8.60 0.32 -6.17
C ALA A 139 10.02 0.38 -5.58
N ASP A 140 10.18 0.07 -4.30
CA ASP A 140 11.43 0.18 -3.54
C ASP A 140 11.94 -1.20 -3.10
N LEU A 141 11.91 -2.16 -4.03
CA LEU A 141 12.48 -3.50 -3.86
C LEU A 141 14.02 -3.43 -3.80
N ASP A 142 14.58 -4.08 -2.78
CA ASP A 142 16.02 -4.30 -2.63
C ASP A 142 16.47 -5.50 -3.46
N LEU A 143 17.01 -5.18 -4.64
CA LEU A 143 17.68 -6.13 -5.50
C LEU A 143 19.16 -6.33 -5.13
N ASP A 144 19.77 -5.42 -4.35
CA ASP A 144 21.17 -5.53 -3.96
C ASP A 144 21.40 -6.75 -3.05
N THR A 145 20.58 -6.91 -2.01
CA THR A 145 20.73 -8.02 -1.05
C THR A 145 20.65 -9.41 -1.71
N PRO A 146 19.62 -9.76 -2.50
CA PRO A 146 19.57 -11.07 -3.16
C PRO A 146 20.70 -11.23 -4.18
N SER A 147 21.05 -10.17 -4.91
CA SER A 147 22.11 -10.27 -5.92
C SER A 147 23.51 -10.43 -5.29
N MET A 148 23.76 -9.85 -4.12
CA MET A 148 25.00 -10.07 -3.37
C MET A 148 25.17 -11.52 -2.88
N ALA A 149 24.10 -12.31 -2.81
CA ALA A 149 24.17 -13.73 -2.46
C ALA A 149 24.55 -14.63 -3.64
N ILE A 150 24.46 -14.15 -4.89
CA ILE A 150 24.76 -14.95 -6.10
C ILE A 150 26.13 -15.65 -6.02
N PRO A 151 27.24 -15.00 -5.65
CA PRO A 151 28.54 -15.67 -5.65
C PRO A 151 28.62 -16.80 -4.61
N GLU A 152 27.97 -16.63 -3.46
CA GLU A 152 27.87 -17.65 -2.42
C GLU A 152 26.98 -18.81 -2.88
N MET A 153 25.86 -18.52 -3.56
CA MET A 153 24.99 -19.56 -4.11
C MET A 153 25.71 -20.33 -5.22
N LEU A 154 26.43 -19.68 -6.12
CA LEU A 154 27.22 -20.37 -7.15
C LEU A 154 28.27 -21.31 -6.53
N ASP A 155 28.86 -20.94 -5.39
CA ASP A 155 29.79 -21.81 -4.67
C ASP A 155 29.05 -22.97 -3.97
N ALA A 156 27.91 -22.68 -3.33
CA ALA A 156 27.11 -23.66 -2.59
C ALA A 156 26.48 -24.75 -3.47
N PHE A 157 26.27 -24.45 -4.75
CA PHE A 157 25.78 -25.38 -5.76
C PHE A 157 26.91 -25.94 -6.64
N ASP A 158 28.18 -25.74 -6.28
CA ASP A 158 29.35 -26.21 -7.02
C ASP A 158 29.39 -25.73 -8.50
N ALA A 159 28.73 -24.61 -8.81
CA ALA A 159 28.59 -24.10 -10.18
C ALA A 159 29.92 -23.61 -10.79
N TYR A 160 30.94 -23.37 -9.97
CA TYR A 160 32.29 -23.04 -10.43
C TYR A 160 33.11 -24.26 -10.86
N ASP A 161 32.63 -25.49 -10.61
CA ASP A 161 33.30 -26.69 -11.07
C ASP A 161 33.28 -26.73 -12.62
N PRO A 162 34.41 -26.98 -13.31
CA PRO A 162 34.44 -27.14 -14.76
C PRO A 162 33.48 -28.22 -15.30
N ASP A 163 33.14 -29.23 -14.49
CA ASP A 163 32.22 -30.32 -14.82
C ASP A 163 30.78 -30.04 -14.34
N ALA A 164 30.52 -28.86 -13.74
CA ALA A 164 29.20 -28.46 -13.26
C ALA A 164 28.16 -28.46 -14.39
N GLN A 165 26.93 -28.85 -14.04
CA GLN A 165 25.83 -28.82 -15.00
C GLN A 165 25.21 -27.42 -15.02
N MET A 166 24.63 -27.03 -16.16
CA MET A 166 23.90 -25.76 -16.26
C MET A 166 22.72 -25.67 -15.27
N ALA A 167 22.17 -26.81 -14.85
CA ALA A 167 21.13 -26.85 -13.84
C ALA A 167 21.61 -26.33 -12.47
N ASP A 168 22.86 -26.61 -12.10
CA ASP A 168 23.44 -26.16 -10.82
C ASP A 168 23.65 -24.64 -10.83
N TYR A 169 24.10 -24.10 -11.97
CA TYR A 169 24.21 -22.67 -12.21
C TYR A 169 22.86 -21.94 -12.09
N TYR A 170 21.80 -22.44 -12.76
CA TYR A 170 20.48 -21.80 -12.66
C TYR A 170 19.82 -22.00 -11.29
N ALA A 171 20.03 -23.16 -10.64
CA ALA A 171 19.55 -23.39 -9.28
C ALA A 171 20.16 -22.40 -8.27
N ALA A 172 21.44 -22.04 -8.44
CA ALA A 172 22.08 -21.02 -7.64
C ALA A 172 21.43 -19.63 -7.81
N ILE A 173 21.11 -19.26 -9.05
CA ILE A 173 20.42 -17.99 -9.35
C ILE A 173 19.01 -17.99 -8.75
N ASP A 174 18.23 -19.04 -9.00
CA ASP A 174 16.87 -19.19 -8.47
C ASP A 174 16.87 -19.13 -6.93
N MET A 175 17.86 -19.74 -6.28
CA MET A 175 17.99 -19.70 -4.82
C MET A 175 18.33 -18.29 -4.31
N ALA A 176 19.21 -17.56 -5.01
CA ALA A 176 19.53 -16.17 -4.67
C ALA A 176 18.32 -15.24 -4.86
N MET A 177 17.55 -15.44 -5.95
CA MET A 177 16.42 -14.61 -6.34
C MET A 177 15.07 -15.06 -5.76
N LEU A 178 15.06 -16.16 -4.99
CA LEU A 178 13.87 -16.69 -4.30
C LEU A 178 13.04 -15.63 -3.56
N PRO A 179 13.63 -14.61 -2.89
CA PRO A 179 12.85 -13.52 -2.29
C PRO A 179 12.01 -12.72 -3.31
N VAL A 180 12.59 -12.39 -4.46
CA VAL A 180 11.93 -11.64 -5.53
C VAL A 180 10.80 -12.47 -6.12
N ASP A 181 11.05 -13.75 -6.39
CA ASP A 181 10.04 -14.66 -6.92
C ASP A 181 8.92 -14.94 -5.92
N THR A 182 9.23 -15.02 -4.64
CA THR A 182 8.23 -15.17 -3.58
C THR A 182 7.25 -14.02 -3.62
N ILE A 183 7.73 -12.78 -3.72
CA ILE A 183 6.84 -11.61 -3.81
C ILE A 183 6.04 -11.66 -5.11
N THR A 184 6.72 -11.81 -6.24
CA THR A 184 6.11 -11.85 -7.59
C THR A 184 4.97 -12.87 -7.69
N ASN A 185 5.19 -14.08 -7.16
CA ASN A 185 4.29 -15.21 -7.35
C ASN A 185 3.27 -15.40 -6.23
N GLU A 186 3.62 -15.09 -4.98
CA GLU A 186 2.71 -15.30 -3.84
C GLU A 186 1.85 -14.08 -3.52
N LEU A 187 2.37 -12.85 -3.68
CA LEU A 187 1.66 -11.64 -3.28
C LEU A 187 0.28 -11.54 -3.96
N PRO A 188 0.14 -11.68 -5.30
CA PRO A 188 -1.17 -11.55 -5.94
C PRO A 188 -2.17 -12.61 -5.46
N LYS A 189 -1.70 -13.84 -5.22
CA LYS A 189 -2.53 -14.97 -4.76
C LYS A 189 -3.03 -14.75 -3.33
N LYS A 190 -2.13 -14.34 -2.43
CA LYS A 190 -2.45 -14.08 -1.02
C LYS A 190 -3.32 -12.85 -0.88
N PHE A 191 -3.02 -11.79 -1.63
CA PHE A 191 -3.81 -10.57 -1.69
C PHE A 191 -5.24 -10.86 -2.12
N ARG A 192 -5.43 -11.60 -3.22
CA ARG A 192 -6.74 -12.02 -3.69
C ARG A 192 -7.53 -12.76 -2.61
N ARG A 193 -6.93 -13.77 -1.98
CA ARG A 193 -7.58 -14.56 -0.92
C ARG A 193 -7.99 -13.68 0.27
N TRP A 194 -7.18 -12.69 0.61
CA TRP A 194 -7.52 -11.73 1.65
C TRP A 194 -8.71 -10.85 1.25
N ILE A 195 -8.69 -10.25 0.06
CA ILE A 195 -9.80 -9.45 -0.47
C ILE A 195 -11.11 -10.26 -0.52
N GLU A 196 -11.05 -11.52 -0.97
CA GLU A 196 -12.20 -12.44 -1.00
C GLU A 196 -12.74 -12.76 0.41
N SER A 197 -11.92 -12.62 1.45
CA SER A 197 -12.34 -12.86 2.84
C SER A 197 -13.05 -11.67 3.49
N LEU A 198 -12.95 -10.46 2.91
CA LEU A 198 -13.54 -9.25 3.47
C LEU A 198 -15.07 -9.33 3.47
N LYS A 199 -15.69 -8.82 4.53
CA LYS A 199 -17.15 -8.77 4.66
C LYS A 199 -17.55 -7.39 5.12
N VAL A 200 -18.71 -6.96 4.67
CA VAL A 200 -19.35 -5.72 5.09
C VAL A 200 -20.64 -6.03 5.84
N ASP A 201 -20.93 -5.25 6.87
CA ASP A 201 -22.23 -5.29 7.52
C ASP A 201 -23.21 -4.46 6.69
N SER A 202 -24.14 -5.13 6.02
CA SER A 202 -25.12 -4.48 5.16
C SER A 202 -26.14 -3.61 5.90
N SER A 203 -26.21 -3.71 7.23
CA SER A 203 -27.10 -2.87 8.06
C SER A 203 -26.55 -1.47 8.29
N VAL A 204 -25.25 -1.25 8.13
CA VAL A 204 -24.57 0.03 8.40
C VAL A 204 -24.28 0.75 7.09
N LYS A 205 -24.95 1.89 6.87
CA LYS A 205 -24.85 2.68 5.62
C LYS A 205 -24.66 4.18 5.90
N PRO A 206 -23.50 4.59 6.45
CA PRO A 206 -23.24 5.97 6.89
C PRO A 206 -23.36 6.99 5.76
N LEU A 207 -23.22 6.58 4.50
CA LEU A 207 -23.27 7.47 3.34
C LEU A 207 -24.60 7.42 2.58
N SER A 208 -25.69 6.92 3.18
CA SER A 208 -27.01 6.81 2.51
C SER A 208 -27.56 8.15 2.00
N GLY A 209 -27.20 9.24 2.66
CA GLY A 209 -27.53 10.60 2.22
C GLY A 209 -26.78 11.02 0.95
N LEU A 210 -25.55 10.53 0.79
CA LEU A 210 -24.59 10.99 -0.21
C LEU A 210 -24.48 10.06 -1.42
N VAL A 211 -24.45 8.73 -1.24
CA VAL A 211 -24.23 7.76 -2.32
C VAL A 211 -25.56 7.32 -2.90
N LYS A 212 -25.81 7.66 -4.17
CA LYS A 212 -27.10 7.46 -4.84
C LYS A 212 -26.99 6.55 -6.06
N PRO A 213 -27.92 5.59 -6.23
CA PRO A 213 -27.99 4.81 -7.46
C PRO A 213 -28.30 5.71 -8.67
N GLY A 214 -27.93 5.26 -9.87
CA GLY A 214 -28.14 6.00 -11.12
C GLY A 214 -27.01 6.96 -11.51
N ALA A 215 -25.97 7.05 -10.68
CA ALA A 215 -24.73 7.74 -10.99
C ALA A 215 -23.68 6.83 -11.66
N LYS A 216 -22.61 7.45 -12.16
CA LYS A 216 -21.41 6.73 -12.62
C LYS A 216 -20.50 6.45 -11.43
N TYR A 217 -19.83 5.31 -11.48
CA TYR A 217 -18.93 4.85 -10.42
C TYR A 217 -17.61 4.38 -11.00
N LEU A 218 -16.53 5.03 -10.59
CA LEU A 218 -15.17 4.55 -10.78
C LEU A 218 -14.66 4.07 -9.42
N ASP A 219 -14.39 2.77 -9.32
CA ASP A 219 -14.03 2.12 -8.06
C ASP A 219 -12.59 1.62 -8.11
N PHE A 220 -11.77 2.17 -7.22
CA PHE A 220 -10.38 1.78 -6.98
C PHE A 220 -10.29 0.63 -5.97
N ASN A 221 -11.38 0.30 -5.28
CA ASN A 221 -11.44 -0.86 -4.41
C ASN A 221 -11.60 -2.15 -5.20
N TYR A 222 -11.22 -3.24 -4.52
CA TYR A 222 -11.34 -4.59 -5.06
C TYR A 222 -12.67 -5.27 -4.64
N THR A 223 -13.56 -4.57 -3.95
CA THR A 223 -14.80 -5.08 -3.35
C THR A 223 -16.04 -4.45 -4.00
N GLU A 224 -17.14 -5.18 -4.02
CA GLU A 224 -18.41 -4.78 -4.64
C GLU A 224 -19.37 -4.03 -3.70
N PHE A 225 -18.85 -3.39 -2.65
CA PHE A 225 -19.69 -2.88 -1.56
C PHE A 225 -20.52 -1.65 -1.95
N ALA A 226 -20.07 -0.83 -2.89
CA ALA A 226 -20.92 0.23 -3.46
C ALA A 226 -22.20 -0.34 -4.11
N GLU A 227 -22.08 -1.47 -4.83
CA GLU A 227 -23.23 -2.18 -5.41
C GLU A 227 -24.12 -2.76 -4.29
N THR A 228 -23.50 -3.49 -3.35
CA THR A 228 -24.22 -4.24 -2.31
C THR A 228 -24.96 -3.34 -1.32
N LEU A 229 -24.35 -2.22 -0.93
CA LEU A 229 -24.89 -1.32 0.09
C LEU A 229 -25.83 -0.27 -0.49
N TYR A 230 -25.46 0.32 -1.63
CA TYR A 230 -26.13 1.51 -2.16
C TYR A 230 -26.85 1.27 -3.49
N GLY A 231 -26.82 0.04 -4.03
CA GLY A 231 -27.48 -0.29 -5.29
C GLY A 231 -26.81 0.37 -6.50
N ALA A 232 -25.51 0.69 -6.41
CA ALA A 232 -24.72 1.13 -7.55
C ALA A 232 -24.82 0.10 -8.70
N LYS A 233 -24.84 0.58 -9.94
CA LYS A 233 -24.92 -0.25 -11.15
C LYS A 233 -23.86 0.21 -12.14
N GLY A 234 -23.35 -0.71 -12.94
CA GLY A 234 -22.36 -0.39 -13.97
C GLY A 234 -21.05 0.17 -13.40
N VAL A 235 -20.63 -0.32 -12.22
CA VAL A 235 -19.41 0.13 -11.56
C VAL A 235 -18.19 -0.27 -12.40
N CYS A 236 -17.34 0.72 -12.70
CA CYS A 236 -16.06 0.52 -13.37
C CYS A 236 -14.98 0.22 -12.32
N TYR A 237 -14.63 -1.07 -12.17
CA TYR A 237 -13.56 -1.51 -11.28
C TYR A 237 -12.21 -1.40 -11.97
N ILE A 238 -11.55 -0.24 -11.85
CA ILE A 238 -10.34 0.08 -12.62
C ILE A 238 -9.15 -0.83 -12.28
N HIS A 239 -9.13 -1.38 -11.06
CA HIS A 239 -8.12 -2.36 -10.61
C HIS A 239 -8.65 -3.80 -10.52
N GLY A 240 -9.82 -4.05 -11.11
CA GLY A 240 -10.51 -5.33 -11.03
C GLY A 240 -11.27 -5.53 -9.72
N SER A 241 -12.17 -6.50 -9.73
CA SER A 241 -13.05 -6.81 -8.59
C SER A 241 -12.99 -8.29 -8.24
N ARG A 242 -13.04 -8.59 -6.95
CA ARG A 242 -13.15 -9.96 -6.44
C ARG A 242 -14.38 -10.71 -6.94
N LYS A 243 -15.44 -9.99 -7.35
CA LYS A 243 -16.64 -10.55 -7.98
C LYS A 243 -16.30 -11.37 -9.22
N ASN A 244 -15.29 -10.94 -9.99
CA ASN A 244 -14.75 -11.71 -11.09
C ASN A 244 -13.63 -12.63 -10.60
N ARG A 245 -13.94 -13.93 -10.45
CA ARG A 245 -13.00 -14.95 -9.97
C ARG A 245 -11.81 -15.21 -10.90
N LYS A 246 -11.93 -14.85 -12.18
CA LYS A 246 -10.92 -15.09 -13.21
C LYS A 246 -10.07 -13.85 -13.52
N ALA A 247 -10.57 -12.64 -13.26
CA ALA A 247 -9.83 -11.41 -13.51
C ALA A 247 -8.68 -11.22 -12.51
N LYS A 248 -7.56 -10.68 -12.98
CA LYS A 248 -6.45 -10.24 -12.11
C LYS A 248 -6.93 -9.05 -11.26
N LEU A 249 -6.50 -9.01 -9.99
CA LEU A 249 -6.56 -7.79 -9.20
C LEU A 249 -5.26 -7.02 -9.44
N ILE A 250 -5.38 -5.78 -9.90
CA ILE A 250 -4.23 -4.95 -10.28
C ILE A 250 -3.72 -4.24 -9.03
N LEU A 251 -2.65 -4.79 -8.45
CA LEU A 251 -1.95 -4.25 -7.29
C LEU A 251 -0.55 -3.83 -7.74
N GLY A 252 -0.14 -2.58 -7.51
CA GLY A 252 1.19 -2.14 -7.94
C GLY A 252 1.41 -0.63 -7.93
N HIS A 253 2.67 -0.22 -8.10
CA HIS A 253 3.07 1.18 -8.22
C HIS A 253 2.88 1.71 -9.65
N SER A 254 2.85 3.03 -9.82
CA SER A 254 2.91 3.62 -11.16
C SER A 254 4.25 3.34 -11.84
N TYR A 255 4.23 3.33 -13.17
CA TYR A 255 5.45 3.28 -13.96
C TYR A 255 6.33 4.49 -13.63
N LYS A 256 7.49 4.26 -12.98
CA LYS A 256 8.47 5.33 -12.72
C LYS A 256 8.99 5.81 -14.08
N LYS A 257 8.72 7.08 -14.42
CA LYS A 257 9.16 7.74 -15.68
C LYS A 257 10.69 7.73 -15.85
N TYR A 258 11.40 7.52 -14.74
CA TYR A 258 12.83 7.26 -14.67
C TYR A 258 13.04 5.92 -13.99
N VAL A 259 13.35 4.88 -14.77
CA VAL A 259 14.02 3.70 -14.25
C VAL A 259 15.44 4.17 -13.94
N SER A 260 15.78 4.36 -12.67
CA SER A 260 17.18 4.48 -12.30
C SER A 260 17.88 3.23 -12.83
N ASP A 261 18.99 3.38 -13.56
CA ASP A 261 19.86 2.25 -13.90
C ASP A 261 19.98 1.39 -12.64
N VAL A 262 19.49 0.16 -12.72
CA VAL A 262 19.54 -0.81 -11.63
C VAL A 262 21.01 -1.18 -11.48
N SER A 263 21.76 -0.30 -10.82
CA SER A 263 23.19 -0.45 -10.59
C SER A 263 23.39 -1.34 -9.39
N VAL A 264 23.31 -2.64 -9.62
CA VAL A 264 23.61 -3.64 -8.59
C VAL A 264 25.10 -3.54 -8.25
N LYS A 265 25.41 -3.50 -6.95
CA LYS A 265 26.81 -3.47 -6.50
C LYS A 265 27.49 -4.82 -6.74
N MET A 266 28.33 -4.86 -7.76
CA MET A 266 29.12 -6.04 -8.12
C MET A 266 30.31 -6.27 -7.18
N PRO A 267 30.45 -7.45 -6.56
CA PRO A 267 31.66 -7.82 -5.83
C PRO A 267 32.86 -7.95 -6.77
N ARG A 268 34.06 -7.60 -6.30
CA ARG A 268 35.29 -7.70 -7.10
C ARG A 268 35.98 -9.05 -6.89
N PHE A 269 36.12 -9.83 -7.96
CA PHE A 269 36.84 -11.11 -7.95
C PHE A 269 38.20 -10.99 -8.62
N LYS A 270 39.25 -11.58 -8.02
CA LYS A 270 40.58 -11.64 -8.65
C LYS A 270 40.63 -12.68 -9.78
N ASP A 271 39.95 -13.81 -9.60
CA ASP A 271 39.84 -14.88 -10.58
C ASP A 271 38.97 -14.45 -11.77
N GLY A 272 39.49 -14.61 -13.00
CA GLY A 272 38.80 -14.17 -14.22
C GLY A 272 37.63 -15.06 -14.62
N PHE A 273 37.72 -16.37 -14.37
CA PHE A 273 36.65 -17.32 -14.67
C PHE A 273 35.47 -17.12 -13.71
N LYS A 274 35.73 -17.08 -12.40
CA LYS A 274 34.69 -16.78 -11.39
C LYS A 274 34.04 -15.42 -11.66
N ARG A 275 34.84 -14.40 -12.00
CA ARG A 275 34.30 -13.08 -12.36
C ARG A 275 33.36 -13.15 -13.56
N GLY A 276 33.75 -13.84 -14.63
CA GLY A 276 32.93 -13.99 -15.83
C GLY A 276 31.60 -14.69 -15.54
N MET A 277 31.65 -15.80 -14.79
CA MET A 277 30.46 -16.56 -14.41
C MET A 277 29.53 -15.76 -13.49
N VAL A 278 30.08 -15.07 -12.49
CA VAL A 278 29.29 -14.20 -11.61
C VAL A 278 28.61 -13.10 -12.43
N ASN A 279 29.33 -12.40 -13.31
CA ASN A 279 28.73 -11.36 -14.15
C ASN A 279 27.56 -11.91 -15.00
N ALA A 280 27.73 -13.08 -15.62
CA ALA A 280 26.65 -13.73 -16.36
C ALA A 280 25.46 -14.07 -15.47
N ALA A 281 25.70 -14.56 -14.25
CA ALA A 281 24.64 -14.90 -13.30
C ALA A 281 23.87 -13.67 -12.83
N PHE A 282 24.53 -12.52 -12.68
CA PHE A 282 23.85 -11.26 -12.41
C PHE A 282 22.97 -10.82 -13.59
N ASP A 283 23.46 -10.93 -14.83
CA ASP A 283 22.68 -10.61 -16.03
C ASP A 283 21.45 -11.51 -16.14
N ASP A 284 21.61 -12.82 -15.90
CA ASP A 284 20.51 -13.80 -15.88
C ASP A 284 19.51 -13.52 -14.74
N ALA A 285 20.02 -13.13 -13.55
CA ALA A 285 19.17 -12.76 -12.41
C ALA A 285 18.28 -11.54 -12.69
N MET A 286 18.65 -10.66 -13.64
CA MET A 286 17.82 -9.50 -14.01
C MET A 286 16.47 -9.91 -14.62
N VAL A 287 16.33 -11.14 -15.12
CA VAL A 287 15.03 -11.65 -15.59
C VAL A 287 13.99 -11.67 -14.46
N HIS A 288 14.40 -12.04 -13.24
CA HIS A 288 13.51 -12.04 -12.06
C HIS A 288 13.08 -10.62 -11.68
N ALA A 289 14.01 -9.65 -11.76
CA ALA A 289 13.69 -8.25 -11.55
C ALA A 289 12.71 -7.74 -12.62
N GLY A 290 12.88 -8.14 -13.88
CA GLY A 290 11.96 -7.83 -14.96
C GLY A 290 10.56 -8.42 -14.75
N TRP A 291 10.45 -9.67 -14.29
CA TRP A 291 9.17 -10.28 -13.95
C TRP A 291 8.50 -9.62 -12.75
N TYR A 292 9.28 -9.25 -11.74
CA TYR A 292 8.78 -8.48 -10.61
C TYR A 292 8.19 -7.15 -11.08
N ASP A 293 8.95 -6.36 -11.84
CA ASP A 293 8.49 -5.06 -12.35
C ASP A 293 7.23 -5.21 -13.20
N GLN A 294 7.17 -6.19 -14.10
CA GLN A 294 5.96 -6.49 -14.88
C GLN A 294 4.76 -6.89 -13.99
N ALA A 295 5.01 -7.56 -12.87
CA ALA A 295 3.95 -7.99 -11.97
C ALA A 295 3.43 -6.87 -11.06
N THR A 296 4.30 -5.94 -10.66
CA THR A 296 4.03 -4.88 -9.67
C THR A 296 3.93 -3.47 -10.24
N THR A 297 4.19 -3.28 -11.54
CA THR A 297 3.97 -1.99 -12.21
C THR A 297 2.58 -1.94 -12.82
N LYS A 298 1.83 -0.90 -12.46
CA LYS A 298 0.53 -0.57 -13.01
C LYS A 298 0.71 0.28 -14.27
N ASN A 299 0.31 -0.26 -15.41
CA ASN A 299 0.25 0.49 -16.66
C ASN A 299 -1.10 1.22 -16.76
N SER A 300 -1.24 2.34 -16.04
CA SER A 300 -2.49 3.09 -15.97
C SER A 300 -2.97 3.55 -17.34
N ARG A 301 -2.06 3.90 -18.28
CA ARG A 301 -2.44 4.23 -19.68
C ARG A 301 -3.10 3.07 -20.41
N GLN A 302 -2.55 1.87 -20.28
CA GLN A 302 -3.17 0.68 -20.87
C GLN A 302 -4.52 0.39 -20.24
N ILE A 303 -4.61 0.48 -18.91
CA ILE A 303 -5.87 0.27 -18.18
C ILE A 303 -6.92 1.31 -18.59
N ILE A 304 -6.55 2.59 -18.71
CA ILE A 304 -7.44 3.65 -19.22
C ILE A 304 -7.96 3.29 -20.60
N LYS A 305 -7.09 2.82 -21.50
CA LYS A 305 -7.47 2.40 -22.85
C LYS A 305 -8.42 1.19 -22.84
N GLU A 306 -8.18 0.20 -22.01
CA GLU A 306 -9.05 -0.97 -21.85
C GLU A 306 -10.45 -0.58 -21.31
N HIS A 307 -10.54 0.58 -20.64
CA HIS A 307 -11.77 1.15 -20.08
C HIS A 307 -12.27 2.40 -20.84
N GLU A 308 -11.86 2.61 -22.11
CA GLU A 308 -12.16 3.82 -22.88
C GLU A 308 -13.67 4.16 -22.88
N GLY A 309 -14.54 3.18 -23.10
CA GLY A 309 -15.98 3.40 -23.14
C GLY A 309 -16.60 3.90 -21.83
N PHE A 310 -15.93 3.68 -20.68
CA PHE A 310 -16.34 4.32 -19.43
C PHE A 310 -15.96 5.81 -19.42
N PHE A 311 -14.72 6.12 -19.78
CA PHE A 311 -14.18 7.48 -19.76
C PHE A 311 -14.83 8.38 -20.81
N ASP A 312 -15.05 7.88 -22.03
CA ASP A 312 -15.74 8.61 -23.11
C ASP A 312 -17.18 8.99 -22.72
N GLY A 313 -17.77 8.23 -21.79
CA GLY A 313 -19.09 8.52 -21.24
C GLY A 313 -19.11 9.60 -20.15
N LEU A 314 -17.98 10.23 -19.80
CA LEU A 314 -17.93 11.20 -18.70
C LEU A 314 -18.27 12.65 -19.14
N SER A 315 -18.57 12.87 -20.42
CA SER A 315 -18.83 14.20 -21.00
C SER A 315 -19.92 15.00 -20.29
N ASP A 316 -20.95 14.35 -19.74
CA ASP A 316 -22.10 15.02 -19.12
C ASP A 316 -21.92 15.22 -17.60
N ILE A 317 -20.75 14.87 -17.05
CA ILE A 317 -20.49 14.93 -15.61
C ILE A 317 -20.18 16.36 -15.18
N ASP A 318 -21.04 16.88 -14.28
CA ASP A 318 -20.90 18.21 -13.68
C ASP A 318 -20.48 18.15 -12.20
N THR A 319 -20.50 16.96 -11.59
CA THR A 319 -20.19 16.77 -10.17
C THR A 319 -19.37 15.50 -9.96
N VAL A 320 -18.20 15.62 -9.35
CA VAL A 320 -17.34 14.51 -8.96
C VAL A 320 -17.30 14.41 -7.43
N ILE A 321 -17.60 13.23 -6.90
CA ILE A 321 -17.59 12.94 -5.46
C ILE A 321 -16.56 11.86 -5.17
N VAL A 322 -15.44 12.26 -4.56
CA VAL A 322 -14.32 11.39 -4.22
C VAL A 322 -14.48 10.93 -2.76
N ILE A 323 -14.63 9.62 -2.56
CA ILE A 323 -14.89 9.02 -1.26
C ILE A 323 -13.79 8.01 -0.91
N GLY A 324 -13.03 8.31 0.13
CA GLY A 324 -12.02 7.42 0.70
C GLY A 324 -10.81 7.17 -0.20
N HIS A 325 -10.58 7.98 -1.22
CA HIS A 325 -9.42 7.86 -2.10
C HIS A 325 -8.20 8.60 -1.53
N SER A 326 -7.00 8.03 -1.65
CA SER A 326 -5.75 8.61 -1.16
C SER A 326 -5.26 9.82 -1.97
N LEU A 327 -5.66 9.88 -3.25
CA LEU A 327 -5.14 10.82 -4.25
C LEU A 327 -3.60 10.72 -4.38
N SER A 328 -3.07 9.50 -4.22
CA SER A 328 -1.65 9.22 -4.37
C SER A 328 -1.18 9.39 -5.82
N GLU A 329 0.11 9.69 -5.98
CA GLU A 329 0.74 9.89 -7.29
C GLU A 329 0.50 8.70 -8.25
N VAL A 330 0.42 7.48 -7.71
CA VAL A 330 0.21 6.26 -8.48
C VAL A 330 -1.09 6.23 -9.28
N ASP A 331 -2.10 7.01 -8.88
CA ASP A 331 -3.43 7.04 -9.51
C ASP A 331 -3.68 8.33 -10.32
N MET A 332 -2.71 9.25 -10.38
CA MET A 332 -2.91 10.58 -10.96
C MET A 332 -3.27 10.55 -12.45
N GLU A 333 -2.73 9.61 -13.24
CA GLU A 333 -3.08 9.47 -14.66
C GLU A 333 -4.59 9.20 -14.87
N TYR A 334 -5.26 8.52 -13.93
CA TYR A 334 -6.72 8.32 -14.01
C TYR A 334 -7.48 9.62 -13.77
N PHE A 335 -7.03 10.44 -12.82
CA PHE A 335 -7.66 11.72 -12.56
C PHE A 335 -7.40 12.74 -13.66
N GLU A 336 -6.21 12.73 -14.27
CA GLU A 336 -5.93 13.52 -15.47
C GLU A 336 -6.92 13.18 -16.58
N LYS A 337 -7.16 11.88 -16.81
CA LYS A 337 -8.16 11.41 -17.77
C LYS A 337 -9.60 11.80 -17.37
N ILE A 338 -9.97 11.74 -16.09
CA ILE A 338 -11.28 12.24 -15.63
C ILE A 338 -11.41 13.73 -15.98
N CYS A 339 -10.43 14.55 -15.58
CA CYS A 339 -10.45 15.99 -15.80
C CYS A 339 -10.51 16.37 -17.30
N SER A 340 -9.97 15.53 -18.19
CA SER A 340 -10.05 15.80 -19.64
C SER A 340 -11.41 15.48 -20.26
N GLU A 341 -12.24 14.66 -19.62
CA GLU A 341 -13.52 14.19 -20.16
C GLU A 341 -14.74 14.89 -19.54
N ILE A 342 -14.67 15.30 -18.27
CA ILE A 342 -15.80 15.95 -17.58
C ILE A 342 -15.95 17.42 -17.95
N HIS A 343 -17.04 18.06 -17.49
CA HIS A 343 -17.21 19.51 -17.61
C HIS A 343 -16.05 20.27 -16.92
N SER A 344 -15.51 21.27 -17.61
CA SER A 344 -14.39 22.08 -17.09
C SER A 344 -14.74 22.88 -15.83
N ASP A 345 -16.03 23.17 -15.62
CA ASP A 345 -16.60 23.84 -14.44
C ASP A 345 -17.20 22.87 -13.41
N ALA A 346 -16.95 21.55 -13.55
CA ALA A 346 -17.46 20.55 -12.63
C ALA A 346 -17.10 20.84 -11.16
N LYS A 347 -18.02 20.49 -10.27
CA LYS A 347 -17.87 20.60 -8.81
C LYS A 347 -17.21 19.36 -8.25
N TRP A 348 -16.32 19.55 -7.29
CA TRP A 348 -15.57 18.46 -6.67
C TRP A 348 -15.88 18.40 -5.18
N ILE A 349 -16.28 17.22 -4.72
CA ILE A 349 -16.60 16.95 -3.32
C ILE A 349 -15.68 15.86 -2.82
N PHE A 350 -14.87 16.15 -1.80
CA PHE A 350 -13.89 15.20 -1.27
C PHE A 350 -14.22 14.80 0.17
N SER A 351 -14.12 13.50 0.45
CA SER A 351 -13.94 13.04 1.82
C SER A 351 -12.55 13.42 2.32
N CYS A 352 -12.46 13.90 3.55
CA CYS A 352 -11.20 14.19 4.24
C CYS A 352 -11.19 13.54 5.63
N HIS A 353 -10.15 12.76 5.91
CA HIS A 353 -10.04 11.98 7.15
C HIS A 353 -9.00 12.55 8.13
N ASP A 354 -7.89 13.07 7.59
CA ASP A 354 -6.77 13.59 8.36
C ASP A 354 -6.00 14.68 7.61
N SER A 355 -4.99 15.25 8.27
CA SER A 355 -4.11 16.29 7.71
C SER A 355 -3.35 15.84 6.46
N ALA A 356 -3.05 14.55 6.32
CA ALA A 356 -2.37 14.05 5.13
C ALA A 356 -3.33 14.05 3.93
N GLY A 357 -4.57 13.61 4.13
CA GLY A 357 -5.65 13.69 3.15
C GLY A 357 -5.94 15.13 2.72
N LEU A 358 -5.99 16.08 3.67
CA LEU A 358 -6.18 17.49 3.33
C LEU A 358 -5.04 18.04 2.46
N LYS A 359 -3.79 17.68 2.77
CA LYS A 359 -2.62 18.05 1.95
C LYS A 359 -2.70 17.44 0.55
N ALA A 360 -3.11 16.18 0.43
CA ALA A 360 -3.29 15.52 -0.85
C ALA A 360 -4.38 16.20 -1.69
N ILE A 361 -5.52 16.56 -1.09
CA ILE A 361 -6.58 17.31 -1.76
C ILE A 361 -6.09 18.70 -2.22
N ASN A 362 -5.39 19.44 -1.37
CA ASN A 362 -4.83 20.74 -1.73
C ASN A 362 -3.86 20.64 -2.93
N ALA A 363 -2.97 19.63 -2.91
CA ALA A 363 -2.05 19.36 -4.00
C ALA A 363 -2.81 18.99 -5.28
N PHE A 364 -3.80 18.10 -5.18
CA PHE A 364 -4.65 17.69 -6.29
C PHE A 364 -5.38 18.86 -6.95
N VAL A 365 -6.09 19.66 -6.16
CA VAL A 365 -6.85 20.83 -6.61
C VAL A 365 -5.94 21.83 -7.33
N LYS A 366 -4.74 22.06 -6.79
CA LYS A 366 -3.73 22.93 -7.42
C LYS A 366 -3.23 22.35 -8.74
N THR A 367 -2.84 21.08 -8.77
CA THR A 367 -2.31 20.40 -9.96
C THR A 367 -3.33 20.34 -11.09
N MET A 368 -4.60 20.08 -10.77
CA MET A 368 -5.69 20.01 -11.74
C MET A 368 -6.32 21.38 -12.07
N ALA A 369 -5.79 22.48 -11.52
CA ALA A 369 -6.31 23.84 -11.70
C ALA A 369 -7.82 23.98 -11.39
N ILE A 370 -8.30 23.30 -10.34
CA ILE A 370 -9.70 23.38 -9.90
C ILE A 370 -9.88 24.63 -9.02
N GLY A 371 -10.92 25.42 -9.31
CA GLY A 371 -11.25 26.62 -8.52
C GLY A 371 -11.71 26.25 -7.11
N ALA A 372 -11.21 26.94 -6.08
CA ALA A 372 -11.55 26.64 -4.68
C ALA A 372 -13.04 26.77 -4.37
N ASP A 373 -13.74 27.66 -5.08
CA ASP A 373 -15.21 27.86 -5.03
C ASP A 373 -16.00 26.64 -5.52
N ARG A 374 -15.37 25.76 -6.29
CA ARG A 374 -15.95 24.51 -6.80
C ARG A 374 -15.64 23.29 -5.92
N VAL A 375 -14.88 23.47 -4.84
CA VAL A 375 -14.45 22.39 -3.95
C VAL A 375 -15.25 22.40 -2.66
N THR A 376 -15.77 21.24 -2.28
CA THR A 376 -16.40 21.00 -0.98
C THR A 376 -15.72 19.84 -0.28
N LEU A 377 -15.49 19.96 1.02
CA LEU A 377 -14.98 18.89 1.87
C LEU A 377 -16.08 18.35 2.78
N PHE A 378 -16.01 17.06 3.09
CA PHE A 378 -16.75 16.47 4.19
C PHE A 378 -15.87 15.50 4.98
N ARG A 379 -16.23 15.28 6.24
CA ARG A 379 -15.52 14.34 7.10
C ARG A 379 -15.99 12.91 6.86
N LEU A 380 -15.04 11.99 6.70
CA LEU A 380 -15.30 10.55 6.54
C LEU A 380 -14.78 9.75 7.74
#